data_AF-A0A6N6JQY4-F1
#
_entry.id   AF-A0A6N6JQY4-F1
#
_cell.length_a   1.000
_cell.length_b   1.000
_cell.length_c   1.000
_cell.angle_alpha   90.00
_cell.angle_beta   90.00
_cell.angle_gamma   90.00
#
_symmetry.space_group_name_H-M   'P 1'
#
loop_
_entity.id
_entity.type
_entity.pdbx_description
1 polymer ?
#
loop_
_entity_poly.entity_id
_entity_poly.type
_entity_poly.pdbx_seq_one_letter_code
_entity_poly.pdbx_strand_id
1 'polypeptide(L)'
;MRVHHHDMRDMGLAFSLGFDLRRVMIMAVAASWTVAVVGLYFALISWRVGGHSLEGALEPERIVRAWTVLTDSRPTPDRVALWLSMIALWWIGFGKLVTPVQRSIALEVARDERLDSRQMTAASGRLAGLVVGSPVAGYAVAAFLFAVVLGWALLAKIPGLTGAIVSAVFLPIAFIAALVAGLVLIVVTLGLPLMPPAAVMECRDFMDVVSRATAYVLQRPLRYLLGLFLKLLVVIGAALVAGVTLAAAWALILGALWLVGEGELAHSTWSLVARSGEPLGPFTPAASLFAAVFYASALVALGWLMTVSAATDTLLYCIMRYEVDGITFDEIMIPQEFARRHLTAADTHEQARAAEAAALKQSADPDKASP
;
A
#
# COMPACT_ATOMS: atom_id res chain seq x y z
N MET A 1 -31.38 -11.36 1.66
CA MET A 1 -30.15 -10.57 1.43
C MET A 1 -30.43 -9.16 1.95
N ARG A 2 -29.71 -8.68 2.96
CA ARG A 2 -29.86 -7.29 3.41
C ARG A 2 -29.08 -6.42 2.42
N VAL A 3 -29.78 -5.62 1.63
CA VAL A 3 -29.15 -4.55 0.87
C VAL A 3 -28.73 -3.50 1.89
N HIS A 4 -27.50 -3.60 2.40
CA HIS A 4 -26.94 -2.53 3.21
C HIS A 4 -26.65 -1.35 2.28
N HIS A 5 -27.47 -0.30 2.37
CA HIS A 5 -27.17 0.97 1.71
C HIS A 5 -25.96 1.58 2.41
N HIS A 6 -24.79 1.37 1.83
CA HIS A 6 -23.56 1.94 2.34
C HIS A 6 -23.42 3.39 1.88
N ASP A 7 -23.26 4.30 2.84
CA ASP A 7 -23.07 5.74 2.63
C ASP A 7 -21.66 6.16 3.08
N MET A 8 -21.23 7.37 2.75
CA MET A 8 -19.97 7.97 3.21
C MET A 8 -19.81 7.95 4.75
N ARG A 9 -20.92 7.84 5.48
CA ARG A 9 -20.96 7.66 6.95
C ARG A 9 -20.32 6.35 7.41
N ASP A 10 -20.26 5.35 6.53
CA ASP A 10 -19.69 4.04 6.81
C ASP A 10 -18.16 4.00 6.72
N MET A 11 -17.52 5.13 6.40
CA MET A 11 -16.06 5.23 6.53
C MET A 11 -15.58 4.97 7.97
N GLY A 12 -16.45 5.13 8.98
CA GLY A 12 -16.17 4.68 10.35
C GLY A 12 -15.92 3.17 10.48
N LEU A 13 -16.46 2.34 9.58
CA LEU A 13 -16.21 0.89 9.54
C LEU A 13 -14.74 0.57 9.25
N ALA A 14 -14.00 1.48 8.60
CA ALA A 14 -12.57 1.30 8.38
C ALA A 14 -11.80 1.11 9.70
N PHE A 15 -12.27 1.73 10.78
CA PHE A 15 -11.69 1.59 12.11
C PHE A 15 -11.86 0.15 12.63
N SER A 16 -13.06 -0.42 12.53
CA SER A 16 -13.32 -1.82 12.91
C SER A 16 -12.57 -2.82 12.03
N LEU A 17 -12.52 -2.57 10.72
CA LEU A 17 -11.79 -3.41 9.76
C LEU A 17 -10.27 -3.37 10.00
N GLY A 18 -9.78 -2.28 10.58
CA GLY A 18 -8.39 -2.08 10.98
C GLY A 18 -7.94 -2.97 12.14
N PHE A 19 -8.84 -3.47 12.98
CA PHE A 19 -8.48 -4.27 14.16
C PHE A 19 -8.24 -5.76 13.90
N ASP A 20 -8.33 -6.26 12.67
CA ASP A 20 -7.89 -7.63 12.39
C ASP A 20 -6.36 -7.72 12.52
N LEU A 21 -5.91 -8.37 13.59
CA LEU A 21 -4.49 -8.53 13.93
C LEU A 21 -3.67 -9.10 12.76
N ARG A 22 -4.24 -9.98 11.93
CA ARG A 22 -3.52 -10.56 10.79
C ARG A 22 -3.18 -9.50 9.74
N ARG A 23 -4.12 -8.59 9.47
CA ARG A 23 -3.90 -7.45 8.56
C ARG A 23 -2.86 -6.51 9.12
N VAL A 24 -2.98 -6.19 10.41
CA VAL A 24 -2.04 -5.31 11.12
C VAL A 24 -0.63 -5.87 11.07
N MET A 25 -0.43 -7.16 11.30
CA MET A 25 0.91 -7.77 11.26
C MET A 25 1.51 -7.75 9.85
N ILE A 26 0.72 -7.99 8.80
CA ILE A 26 1.20 -7.86 7.41
C ILE A 26 1.58 -6.41 7.11
N MET A 27 0.76 -5.44 7.54
CA MET A 27 1.07 -4.02 7.34
C MET A 27 2.21 -3.52 8.22
N ALA A 28 2.47 -4.14 9.37
CA ALA A 28 3.66 -3.84 10.18
C ALA A 28 4.95 -4.33 9.47
N VAL A 29 4.88 -5.45 8.74
CA VAL A 29 5.94 -5.86 7.82
C VAL A 29 6.09 -4.86 6.67
N ALA A 30 4.99 -4.31 6.14
CA ALA A 30 5.04 -3.25 5.12
C ALA A 30 5.63 -1.93 5.64
N ALA A 31 5.34 -1.56 6.89
CA ALA A 31 5.96 -0.45 7.58
C ALA A 31 7.47 -0.68 7.75
N SER A 32 7.85 -1.88 8.17
CA SER A 32 9.25 -2.30 8.30
C SER A 32 9.98 -2.26 6.95
N TRP A 33 9.33 -2.71 5.87
CA TRP A 33 9.84 -2.61 4.50
C TRP A 33 10.10 -1.16 4.10
N THR A 34 9.20 -0.24 4.44
CA THR A 34 9.36 1.19 4.17
C THR A 34 10.61 1.75 4.85
N VAL A 35 10.80 1.42 6.13
CA VAL A 35 12.01 1.82 6.87
C VAL A 35 13.26 1.17 6.29
N ALA A 36 13.19 -0.12 5.92
CA ALA A 36 14.33 -0.86 5.36
C ALA A 36 14.79 -0.29 4.01
N VAL A 37 13.87 0.08 3.12
CA VAL A 37 14.23 0.69 1.82
C VAL A 37 14.91 2.05 2.04
N VAL A 38 14.34 2.92 2.88
CA VAL A 38 14.97 4.21 3.20
C VAL A 38 16.33 4.02 3.85
N GLY A 39 16.44 3.10 4.81
CA GLY A 39 17.71 2.77 5.48
C GLY A 39 18.76 2.21 4.54
N LEU A 40 18.37 1.33 3.60
CA LEU A 40 19.25 0.78 2.57
C LEU A 40 19.81 1.90 1.68
N TYR A 41 18.95 2.78 1.16
CA TYR A 41 19.39 3.89 0.30
C TYR A 41 20.26 4.87 1.07
N PHE A 42 19.91 5.17 2.33
CA PHE A 42 20.76 5.99 3.18
C PHE A 42 22.14 5.35 3.38
N ALA A 43 22.21 4.05 3.68
CA ALA A 43 23.47 3.32 3.82
C ALA A 43 24.31 3.32 2.53
N LEU A 44 23.68 3.13 1.36
CA LEU A 44 24.37 3.17 0.07
C LEU A 44 24.93 4.56 -0.25
N ILE A 45 24.18 5.63 0.05
CA ILE A 45 24.64 7.01 -0.12
C ILE A 45 25.80 7.29 0.85
N SER A 46 25.66 6.93 2.12
CA SER A 46 26.71 7.09 3.13
C SER A 46 27.98 6.32 2.76
N TRP A 47 27.86 5.10 2.22
CA TRP A 47 28.99 4.33 1.73
C TRP A 47 29.69 4.98 0.53
N ARG A 48 28.92 5.52 -0.42
CA ARG A 48 29.48 6.26 -1.58
C ARG A 48 30.18 7.55 -1.16
N VAL A 49 29.56 8.33 -0.27
CA VAL A 49 30.14 9.56 0.29
C VAL A 49 31.35 9.23 1.17
N GLY A 50 31.32 8.08 1.82
CA GLY A 50 32.36 7.53 2.68
C GLY A 50 33.63 7.05 1.97
N GLY A 51 33.73 7.18 0.65
CA GLY A 51 34.87 6.67 -0.11
C GLY A 51 34.92 5.15 -0.13
N HIS A 52 33.76 4.50 -0.09
CA HIS A 52 33.60 3.04 -0.12
C HIS A 52 34.15 2.30 1.11
N SER A 53 34.44 2.99 2.21
CA SER A 53 34.77 2.37 3.51
C SER A 53 33.59 2.44 4.49
N LEU A 54 33.42 1.39 5.30
CA LEU A 54 32.37 1.34 6.34
C LEU A 54 32.66 2.32 7.48
N GLU A 55 33.91 2.42 7.89
CA GLU A 55 34.36 3.39 8.92
C GLU A 55 34.10 4.83 8.45
N GLY A 56 34.44 5.13 7.20
CA GLY A 56 34.17 6.41 6.57
C GLY A 56 32.68 6.64 6.27
N ALA A 57 31.82 5.63 6.29
CA ALA A 57 30.38 5.82 6.11
C ALA A 57 29.68 6.26 7.40
N LEU A 58 30.30 6.01 8.56
CA LEU A 58 29.73 6.27 9.89
C LEU A 58 30.26 7.57 10.53
N GLU A 59 31.18 8.28 9.88
CA GLU A 59 31.65 9.59 10.37
C GLU A 59 30.48 10.61 10.39
N PRO A 60 30.27 11.35 11.49
CA PRO A 60 29.15 12.29 11.63
C PRO A 60 29.04 13.30 10.50
N GLU A 61 30.16 13.89 10.06
CA GLU A 61 30.18 14.86 8.95
C GLU A 61 29.70 14.25 7.62
N ARG A 62 30.03 12.97 7.39
CA ARG A 62 29.68 12.25 6.16
C ARG A 62 28.25 11.74 6.20
N ILE A 63 27.73 11.38 7.38
CA ILE A 63 26.30 11.11 7.61
C ILE A 63 25.47 12.36 7.29
N VAL A 64 25.89 13.54 7.75
CA VAL A 64 25.21 14.80 7.42
C VAL A 64 25.26 15.05 5.92
N ARG A 65 26.43 14.85 5.28
CA ARG A 65 26.54 15.00 3.83
C ARG A 65 25.67 14.00 3.06
N ALA A 66 25.59 12.75 3.50
CA ALA A 66 24.69 11.74 2.91
C ALA A 66 23.22 12.15 3.05
N TRP A 67 22.83 12.69 4.21
CA TRP A 67 21.50 13.26 4.41
C TRP A 67 21.22 14.40 3.43
N THR A 68 22.17 15.34 3.26
CA THR A 68 21.99 16.43 2.29
C THR A 68 21.81 15.91 0.87
N VAL A 69 22.52 14.86 0.46
CA VAL A 69 22.36 14.25 -0.87
C VAL A 69 20.98 13.61 -1.03
N LEU A 70 20.47 12.94 0.01
CA LEU A 70 19.15 12.31 -0.02
C LEU A 70 18.02 13.36 -0.11
N THR A 71 18.16 14.49 0.59
CA THR A 71 17.13 15.54 0.68
C THR A 71 17.27 16.65 -0.36
N ASP A 72 18.38 16.73 -1.08
CA ASP A 72 18.61 17.80 -2.06
C ASP A 72 17.72 17.61 -3.29
N SER A 73 16.73 18.50 -3.43
CA SER A 73 15.69 18.45 -4.45
C SER A 73 16.13 18.83 -5.87
N ARG A 74 17.41 19.18 -6.10
CA ARG A 74 17.88 19.51 -7.46
C ARG A 74 17.86 18.27 -8.36
N PRO A 75 17.12 18.30 -9.49
CA PRO A 75 16.98 17.14 -10.37
C PRO A 75 18.21 17.01 -11.28
N THR A 76 19.22 16.29 -10.81
CA THR A 76 20.30 15.76 -11.68
C THR A 76 19.95 14.35 -12.15
N PRO A 77 20.41 13.90 -13.33
CA PRO A 77 20.08 12.56 -13.85
C PRO A 77 20.36 11.43 -12.84
N ASP A 78 21.51 11.48 -12.17
CA ASP A 78 21.90 10.51 -11.14
C ASP A 78 20.92 10.47 -9.95
N ARG A 79 20.41 11.64 -9.54
CA ARG A 79 19.46 11.74 -8.41
C ARG A 79 18.07 11.30 -8.79
N VAL A 80 17.63 11.65 -10.01
CA VAL A 80 16.36 11.16 -10.55
C VAL A 80 16.40 9.63 -10.63
N ALA A 81 17.50 9.05 -11.13
CA ALA A 81 17.67 7.60 -11.17
C ALA A 81 17.63 6.98 -9.76
N LEU A 82 18.30 7.60 -8.78
CA LEU A 82 18.28 7.17 -7.37
C LEU A 82 16.87 7.21 -6.76
N TRP A 83 16.12 8.29 -6.96
CA TRP A 83 14.76 8.41 -6.43
C TRP A 83 13.80 7.45 -7.12
N LEU A 84 13.89 7.30 -8.44
CA LEU A 84 13.06 6.36 -9.18
C LEU A 84 13.34 4.92 -8.77
N SER A 85 14.60 4.53 -8.59
CA SER A 85 14.93 3.18 -8.12
C SER A 85 14.48 2.95 -6.68
N MET A 86 14.57 3.96 -5.80
CA MET A 86 14.08 3.88 -4.43
C MET A 86 12.56 3.73 -4.38
N ILE A 87 11.84 4.57 -5.12
CA ILE A 87 10.37 4.52 -5.24
C ILE A 87 9.93 3.19 -5.84
N ALA A 88 10.61 2.71 -6.89
CA ALA A 88 10.29 1.43 -7.52
C ALA A 88 10.49 0.25 -6.56
N LEU A 89 11.63 0.19 -5.86
CA LEU A 89 11.90 -0.86 -4.87
C LEU A 89 10.87 -0.83 -3.74
N TRP A 90 10.59 0.37 -3.22
CA TRP A 90 9.57 0.58 -2.20
C TRP A 90 8.21 0.08 -2.68
N TRP A 91 7.75 0.53 -3.86
CA TRP A 91 6.44 0.20 -4.42
C TRP A 91 6.27 -1.29 -4.71
N ILE A 92 7.29 -1.96 -5.27
CA ILE A 92 7.22 -3.40 -5.57
C ILE A 92 7.00 -4.22 -4.30
N GLY A 93 7.73 -3.92 -3.22
CA GLY A 93 7.55 -4.62 -1.96
C GLY A 93 6.25 -4.22 -1.25
N PHE A 94 5.94 -2.93 -1.20
CA PHE A 94 4.73 -2.42 -0.56
C PHE A 94 3.46 -2.93 -1.25
N GLY A 95 3.41 -2.89 -2.58
CA GLY A 95 2.29 -3.38 -3.39
C GLY A 95 2.01 -4.87 -3.15
N LYS A 96 3.05 -5.70 -3.03
CA LYS A 96 2.91 -7.12 -2.68
C LYS A 96 2.31 -7.35 -1.28
N LEU A 97 2.65 -6.49 -0.32
CA LEU A 97 2.21 -6.60 1.07
C LEU A 97 0.81 -6.02 1.30
N VAL A 98 0.42 -4.96 0.57
CA VAL A 98 -0.91 -4.35 0.69
C VAL A 98 -2.00 -5.17 -0.01
N THR A 99 -1.66 -5.89 -1.08
CA THR A 99 -2.59 -6.74 -1.85
C THR A 99 -3.40 -7.71 -0.98
N PRO A 100 -2.80 -8.54 -0.10
CA PRO A 100 -3.56 -9.45 0.77
C PRO A 100 -4.46 -8.77 1.77
N VAL A 101 -4.04 -7.62 2.27
CA VAL A 101 -4.84 -6.83 3.20
C VAL A 101 -6.07 -6.29 2.48
N GLN A 102 -5.89 -5.65 1.33
CA GLN A 102 -7.00 -5.12 0.54
C GLN A 102 -7.95 -6.19 0.02
N ARG A 103 -7.45 -7.34 -0.45
CA ARG A 103 -8.33 -8.43 -0.87
C ARG A 103 -9.15 -9.00 0.28
N SER A 104 -8.55 -9.11 1.47
CA SER A 104 -9.27 -9.57 2.67
C SER A 104 -10.34 -8.57 3.13
N ILE A 105 -10.07 -7.27 3.03
CA ILE A 105 -11.04 -6.22 3.38
C ILE A 105 -12.16 -6.21 2.35
N ALA A 106 -11.82 -6.30 1.07
CA ALA A 106 -12.78 -6.36 -0.03
C ALA A 106 -13.77 -7.53 0.14
N LEU A 107 -13.29 -8.72 0.51
CA LEU A 107 -14.15 -9.89 0.75
C LEU A 107 -14.99 -9.76 2.02
N GLU A 108 -14.46 -9.18 3.10
CA GLU A 108 -15.25 -8.93 4.31
C GLU A 108 -16.35 -7.90 4.05
N VAL A 109 -16.05 -6.81 3.33
CA VAL A 109 -17.03 -5.77 2.98
C VAL A 109 -18.08 -6.29 1.99
N ALA A 110 -17.68 -7.10 1.01
CA ALA A 110 -18.59 -7.57 -0.04
C ALA A 110 -19.45 -8.76 0.41
N ARG A 111 -18.86 -9.71 1.15
CA ARG A 111 -19.46 -11.03 1.40
C ARG A 111 -19.50 -11.45 2.86
N ASP A 112 -19.08 -10.59 3.78
CA ASP A 112 -18.85 -10.94 5.19
C ASP A 112 -17.90 -12.14 5.36
N GLU A 113 -17.01 -12.38 4.37
CA GLU A 113 -16.11 -13.52 4.37
C GLU A 113 -14.72 -13.14 4.89
N ARG A 114 -14.28 -13.82 5.95
CA ARG A 114 -12.96 -13.63 6.54
C ARG A 114 -11.98 -14.67 6.01
N LEU A 115 -10.98 -14.21 5.27
CA LEU A 115 -9.90 -15.08 4.80
C LEU A 115 -8.97 -15.51 5.94
N ASP A 116 -8.52 -16.76 5.89
CA ASP A 116 -7.41 -17.22 6.73
C ASP A 116 -6.05 -16.69 6.22
N SER A 117 -5.04 -16.59 7.09
CA SER A 117 -3.72 -16.02 6.79
C SER A 117 -3.06 -16.66 5.56
N ARG A 118 -3.18 -18.00 5.40
CA ARG A 118 -2.63 -18.71 4.23
C ARG A 118 -3.38 -18.38 2.95
N GLN A 119 -4.70 -18.22 3.03
CA GLN A 119 -5.54 -17.86 1.90
C GLN A 119 -5.31 -16.41 1.46
N MET A 120 -5.11 -15.50 2.43
CA MET A 120 -4.72 -14.12 2.18
C MET A 120 -3.45 -14.07 1.33
N THR A 121 -2.38 -14.76 1.71
CA THR A 121 -1.11 -14.71 0.95
C THR A 121 -1.20 -15.41 -0.41
N ALA A 122 -1.84 -16.58 -0.48
CA ALA A 122 -1.91 -17.37 -1.70
C ALA A 122 -2.77 -16.72 -2.81
N ALA A 123 -3.92 -16.14 -2.45
CA ALA A 123 -4.76 -15.43 -3.40
C ALA A 123 -4.09 -14.15 -3.91
N SER A 124 -3.30 -13.52 -3.05
CA SER A 124 -2.71 -12.21 -3.30
C SER A 124 -1.41 -12.26 -4.07
N GLY A 125 -0.66 -13.36 -3.98
CA GLY A 125 0.54 -13.53 -4.81
C GLY A 125 0.24 -13.42 -6.32
N ARG A 126 -0.98 -13.81 -6.75
CA ARG A 126 -1.42 -13.72 -8.14
C ARG A 126 -1.93 -12.32 -8.51
N LEU A 127 -2.61 -11.64 -7.60
CA LEU A 127 -3.13 -10.28 -7.80
C LEU A 127 -2.07 -9.19 -7.60
N ALA A 128 -0.96 -9.51 -6.92
CA ALA A 128 0.09 -8.55 -6.65
C ALA A 128 0.68 -7.94 -7.93
N GLY A 129 0.73 -8.69 -9.02
CA GLY A 129 1.15 -8.16 -10.33
C GLY A 129 0.22 -7.04 -10.82
N LEU A 130 -1.09 -7.16 -10.63
CA LEU A 130 -2.07 -6.16 -11.02
C LEU A 130 -2.04 -4.94 -10.10
N VAL A 131 -1.92 -5.14 -8.78
CA VAL A 131 -1.82 -4.05 -7.80
C VAL A 131 -0.53 -3.25 -7.99
N VAL A 132 0.61 -3.94 -8.17
CA VAL A 132 1.91 -3.29 -8.40
C VAL A 132 1.94 -2.64 -9.78
N GLY A 133 1.41 -3.31 -10.80
CA GLY A 133 1.49 -2.89 -12.20
C GLY A 133 0.54 -1.76 -12.59
N SER A 134 -0.63 -1.63 -11.94
CA SER A 134 -1.64 -0.66 -12.37
C SER A 134 -1.20 0.80 -12.25
N PRO A 135 -0.57 1.28 -11.14
CA PRO A 135 -0.02 2.63 -11.12
C PRO A 135 1.08 2.85 -12.15
N VAL A 136 1.94 1.86 -12.36
CA VAL A 136 3.03 1.93 -13.35
C VAL A 136 2.44 2.09 -14.75
N ALA A 137 1.40 1.33 -15.08
CA ALA A 137 0.69 1.45 -16.35
C ALA A 137 0.03 2.83 -16.52
N GLY A 138 -0.57 3.38 -15.47
CA GLY A 138 -1.12 4.74 -15.49
C GLY A 138 -0.05 5.80 -15.79
N TYR A 139 1.10 5.72 -15.11
CA TYR A 139 2.21 6.63 -15.35
C TYR A 139 2.92 6.39 -16.69
N ALA A 140 2.88 5.18 -17.25
CA ALA A 140 3.47 4.88 -18.54
C ALA A 140 2.83 5.68 -19.68
N VAL A 141 1.51 5.94 -19.61
CA VAL A 141 0.81 6.80 -20.59
C VAL A 141 1.34 8.24 -20.51
N ALA A 142 1.48 8.79 -19.31
CA ALA A 142 2.05 10.13 -19.11
C ALA A 142 3.52 10.19 -19.57
N ALA A 143 4.30 9.14 -19.29
CA ALA A 143 5.69 9.04 -19.71
C ALA A 143 5.84 8.98 -21.24
N PHE A 144 4.93 8.28 -21.93
CA PHE A 144 4.90 8.25 -23.39
C PHE A 144 4.63 9.64 -23.98
N LEU A 145 3.64 10.36 -23.46
CA LEU A 145 3.35 11.74 -23.90
C LEU A 145 4.52 12.68 -23.58
N PHE A 146 5.17 12.51 -22.44
CA PHE A 146 6.39 13.24 -22.10
C PHE A 146 7.54 12.94 -23.08
N ALA A 147 7.68 11.70 -23.54
CA ALA A 147 8.67 11.33 -24.56
C ALA A 147 8.43 12.04 -25.90
N VAL A 148 7.17 12.30 -26.27
CA VAL A 148 6.84 13.12 -27.46
C VAL A 148 7.34 14.56 -27.28
N VAL A 149 7.12 15.15 -26.11
CA VAL A 149 7.62 16.50 -25.77
C VAL A 149 9.16 16.53 -25.77
N LEU A 150 9.79 15.48 -25.25
CA LEU A 150 11.24 15.33 -25.29
C LEU A 150 11.76 15.23 -26.73
N GLY A 151 11.06 14.50 -27.60
CA GLY A 151 11.36 14.43 -29.03
C GLY A 151 11.34 15.79 -29.71
N TRP A 152 10.35 16.63 -29.40
CA TRP A 152 10.32 18.03 -29.86
C TRP A 152 11.52 18.83 -29.32
N ALA A 153 11.86 18.69 -28.03
CA ALA A 153 13.00 19.38 -27.45
C ALA A 153 14.34 18.99 -28.10
N LEU A 154 14.47 17.75 -28.58
CA LEU A 154 15.62 17.30 -29.36
C LEU A 154 15.65 17.95 -30.77
N LEU A 155 14.51 18.10 -31.43
CA LEU A 155 14.43 18.81 -32.72
C LEU A 155 14.85 20.28 -32.57
N ALA A 156 14.51 20.90 -31.44
CA ALA A 156 14.91 22.28 -31.14
C ALA A 156 16.43 22.46 -30.96
N LYS A 157 17.22 21.38 -30.81
CA LYS A 157 18.68 21.45 -30.76
C LYS A 157 19.36 21.54 -32.13
N ILE A 158 18.62 21.36 -33.23
CA ILE A 158 19.20 21.46 -34.58
C ILE A 158 19.67 22.92 -34.80
N PRO A 159 20.95 23.15 -35.13
CA PRO A 159 21.46 24.51 -35.30
C PRO A 159 20.91 25.18 -36.57
N GLY A 160 20.73 26.49 -36.51
CA GLY A 160 20.35 27.33 -37.66
C GLY A 160 18.84 27.53 -37.84
N LEU A 161 18.47 28.22 -38.91
CA LEU A 161 17.10 28.60 -39.24
C LEU A 161 16.19 27.38 -39.44
N THR A 162 16.74 26.29 -40.00
CA THR A 162 16.01 25.04 -40.24
C THR A 162 15.50 24.43 -38.94
N GLY A 163 16.33 24.39 -37.89
CA GLY A 163 15.91 23.87 -36.57
C GLY A 163 14.83 24.73 -35.93
N ALA A 164 14.93 26.06 -36.04
CA ALA A 164 13.93 26.99 -35.54
C ALA A 164 12.57 26.82 -36.24
N ILE A 165 12.55 26.71 -37.57
CA ILE A 165 11.31 26.51 -38.35
C ILE A 165 10.68 25.16 -38.02
N VAL A 166 11.46 24.08 -38.02
CA VAL A 166 10.96 22.73 -37.68
C VAL A 166 10.39 22.72 -36.25
N SER A 167 11.13 23.25 -35.28
CA SER A 167 10.67 23.34 -33.89
C SER A 167 9.39 24.16 -33.75
N ALA A 168 9.27 25.30 -34.45
CA ALA A 168 8.07 26.13 -34.42
C ALA A 168 6.84 25.43 -35.02
N VAL A 169 7.02 24.64 -36.09
CA VAL A 169 5.94 23.85 -36.71
C VAL A 169 5.46 22.72 -35.79
N PHE A 170 6.37 22.04 -35.09
CA PHE A 170 6.02 20.95 -34.17
C PHE A 170 5.64 21.42 -32.75
N LEU A 171 5.87 22.68 -32.40
CA LEU A 171 5.57 23.23 -31.08
C LEU A 171 4.10 23.08 -30.67
N PRO A 172 3.08 23.34 -31.54
CA PRO A 172 1.69 23.12 -31.15
C PRO A 172 1.39 21.67 -30.75
N ILE A 173 1.99 20.70 -31.44
CA ILE A 173 1.84 19.26 -31.13
C ILE A 173 2.50 18.97 -29.77
N ALA A 174 3.72 19.48 -29.54
CA ALA A 174 4.41 19.32 -28.27
C ALA A 174 3.65 19.97 -27.11
N PHE A 175 3.04 21.14 -27.34
CA PHE A 175 2.23 21.84 -26.35
C PHE A 175 0.97 21.06 -25.99
N ILE A 176 0.24 20.54 -26.98
CA ILE A 176 -0.92 19.67 -26.75
C ILE A 176 -0.49 18.40 -26.01
N ALA A 177 0.60 17.75 -26.43
CA ALA A 177 1.12 16.57 -25.76
C ALA A 177 1.49 16.85 -24.29
N ALA A 178 2.14 17.98 -24.01
CA ALA A 178 2.48 18.40 -22.66
C ALA A 178 1.24 18.69 -21.80
N LEU A 179 0.24 19.36 -22.37
CA LEU A 179 -1.03 19.65 -21.68
C LEU A 179 -1.77 18.35 -21.33
N VAL A 180 -1.88 17.42 -22.28
CA VAL A 180 -2.50 16.11 -22.07
C VAL A 180 -1.69 15.29 -21.06
N ALA A 181 -0.35 15.29 -21.14
CA ALA A 181 0.50 14.61 -20.18
C ALA A 181 0.27 15.14 -18.75
N GLY A 182 0.17 16.46 -18.58
CA GLY A 182 -0.14 17.08 -17.30
C GLY A 182 -1.50 16.68 -16.75
N LEU A 183 -2.54 16.68 -17.59
CA LEU A 183 -3.88 16.25 -17.19
C LEU A 183 -3.91 14.77 -16.81
N VAL A 184 -3.29 13.90 -17.61
CA VAL A 184 -3.17 12.46 -17.31
C VAL A 184 -2.43 12.26 -15.99
N LEU A 185 -1.33 12.99 -15.75
CA LEU A 185 -0.58 12.88 -14.51
C LEU A 185 -1.44 13.25 -13.31
N ILE A 186 -2.21 14.34 -13.39
CA ILE A 186 -3.14 14.76 -12.32
C ILE A 186 -4.18 13.67 -12.05
N VAL A 187 -4.87 13.19 -13.09
CA VAL A 187 -5.97 12.24 -12.95
C VAL A 187 -5.47 10.87 -12.47
N VAL A 188 -4.34 10.38 -13.00
CA VAL A 188 -3.72 9.12 -12.55
C VAL A 188 -3.25 9.23 -11.10
N THR A 189 -2.62 10.35 -10.72
CA THR A 189 -2.18 10.59 -9.34
C THR A 189 -3.36 10.62 -8.39
N LEU A 190 -4.43 11.34 -8.75
CA LEU A 190 -5.66 11.36 -7.99
C LEU A 190 -6.32 9.98 -7.94
N GLY A 191 -6.21 9.14 -8.98
CA GLY A 191 -6.77 7.80 -9.02
C GLY A 191 -5.98 6.74 -8.25
N LEU A 192 -4.74 7.02 -7.83
CA LEU A 192 -3.87 6.05 -7.13
C LEU A 192 -4.52 5.35 -5.94
N PRO A 193 -5.26 6.03 -5.03
CA PRO A 193 -5.89 5.36 -3.90
C PRO A 193 -6.93 4.31 -4.32
N LEU A 194 -7.52 4.48 -5.51
CA LEU A 194 -8.55 3.59 -6.05
C LEU A 194 -8.00 2.43 -6.89
N MET A 195 -6.77 2.51 -7.39
CA MET A 195 -6.22 1.47 -8.27
C MET A 195 -5.99 0.13 -7.54
N PRO A 196 -5.38 0.08 -6.34
CA PRO A 196 -5.25 -1.16 -5.60
C PRO A 196 -6.59 -1.84 -5.24
N PRO A 197 -7.61 -1.14 -4.70
CA PRO A 197 -8.92 -1.75 -4.45
C PRO A 197 -9.64 -2.17 -5.75
N ALA A 198 -9.52 -1.41 -6.84
CA ALA A 198 -10.03 -1.81 -8.15
C ALA A 198 -9.39 -3.11 -8.65
N ALA A 199 -8.08 -3.26 -8.52
CA ALA A 199 -7.37 -4.48 -8.92
C ALA A 199 -7.83 -5.71 -8.14
N VAL A 200 -8.03 -5.59 -6.82
CA VAL A 200 -8.47 -6.72 -5.99
C VAL A 200 -9.97 -7.00 -6.08
N MET A 201 -10.81 -6.03 -6.44
CA MET A 201 -12.25 -6.21 -6.59
C MET A 201 -12.63 -6.75 -7.96
N GLU A 202 -12.03 -6.21 -9.02
CA GLU A 202 -12.40 -6.52 -10.40
C GLU A 202 -11.51 -7.60 -11.01
N CYS A 203 -10.26 -7.76 -10.55
CA CYS A 203 -9.31 -8.78 -11.01
C CYS A 203 -9.16 -8.89 -12.55
N ARG A 204 -9.32 -7.77 -13.26
CA ARG A 204 -9.13 -7.63 -14.72
C ARG A 204 -7.72 -7.15 -15.05
N ASP A 205 -7.52 -6.67 -16.28
CA ASP A 205 -6.26 -6.12 -16.77
C ASP A 205 -5.90 -4.77 -16.13
N PHE A 206 -4.60 -4.45 -16.12
CA PHE A 206 -4.08 -3.21 -15.55
C PHE A 206 -4.68 -1.95 -16.19
N MET A 207 -4.97 -1.96 -17.50
CA MET A 207 -5.60 -0.81 -18.18
C MET A 207 -7.06 -0.61 -17.76
N ASP A 208 -7.82 -1.69 -17.51
CA ASP A 208 -9.20 -1.61 -17.02
C ASP A 208 -9.21 -1.02 -15.61
N VAL A 209 -8.30 -1.47 -14.74
CA VAL A 209 -8.10 -0.93 -13.39
C VAL A 209 -7.82 0.58 -13.42
N VAL A 210 -6.85 1.01 -14.24
CA VAL A 210 -6.52 2.44 -14.40
C VAL A 210 -7.71 3.21 -14.96
N SER A 211 -8.38 2.70 -15.98
CA SER A 211 -9.52 3.36 -16.61
C SER A 211 -10.68 3.56 -15.63
N ARG A 212 -11.03 2.57 -14.80
CA ARG A 212 -12.07 2.70 -13.77
C ARG A 212 -11.69 3.69 -12.69
N ALA A 213 -10.48 3.56 -12.13
CA ALA A 213 -10.00 4.46 -11.08
C ALA A 213 -10.02 5.92 -11.56
N THR A 214 -9.54 6.18 -12.78
CA THR A 214 -9.53 7.53 -13.37
C THR A 214 -10.93 8.00 -13.76
N ALA A 215 -11.82 7.11 -14.23
CA ALA A 215 -13.20 7.45 -14.53
C ALA A 215 -13.95 7.91 -13.27
N TYR A 216 -13.75 7.26 -12.13
CA TYR A 216 -14.40 7.66 -10.87
C TYR A 216 -13.98 9.06 -10.41
N VAL A 217 -12.71 9.41 -10.59
CA VAL A 217 -12.21 10.77 -10.32
C VAL A 217 -12.88 11.81 -11.23
N LEU A 218 -13.04 11.49 -12.52
CA LEU A 218 -13.54 12.42 -13.53
C LEU A 218 -15.07 12.56 -13.55
N GLN A 219 -15.81 11.48 -13.31
CA GLN A 219 -17.27 11.47 -13.47
C GLN A 219 -17.98 12.12 -12.26
N ARG A 220 -17.44 11.97 -11.04
CA ARG A 220 -17.99 12.62 -9.84
C ARG A 220 -16.89 13.23 -8.95
N PRO A 221 -16.18 14.27 -9.43
CA PRO A 221 -15.00 14.80 -8.74
C PRO A 221 -15.32 15.33 -7.34
N LEU A 222 -16.46 16.00 -7.13
CA LEU A 222 -16.81 16.54 -5.81
C LEU A 222 -17.08 15.43 -4.78
N ARG A 223 -17.73 14.34 -5.21
CA ARG A 223 -18.00 13.17 -4.35
C ARG A 223 -16.70 12.44 -4.03
N TYR A 224 -15.83 12.31 -5.03
CA TYR A 224 -14.51 11.74 -4.84
C TYR A 224 -13.65 12.56 -3.86
N LEU A 225 -13.59 13.89 -4.03
CA LEU A 225 -12.86 14.79 -3.15
C LEU A 225 -13.42 14.79 -1.71
N LEU A 226 -14.74 14.73 -1.55
CA LEU A 226 -15.36 14.55 -0.24
C LEU A 226 -14.95 13.21 0.40
N GLY A 227 -14.92 12.14 -0.39
CA GLY A 227 -14.46 10.83 0.07
C GLY A 227 -12.98 10.83 0.49
N LEU A 228 -12.11 11.51 -0.26
CA LEU A 228 -10.71 11.71 0.13
C LEU A 228 -10.58 12.54 1.40
N PHE A 229 -11.38 13.59 1.56
CA PHE A 229 -11.42 14.41 2.76
C PHE A 229 -11.85 13.59 3.99
N LEU A 230 -12.88 12.77 3.86
CA LEU A 230 -13.34 11.89 4.93
C LEU A 230 -12.32 10.79 5.25
N LYS A 231 -11.68 10.20 4.23
CA LYS A 231 -10.53 9.31 4.42
C LYS A 231 -9.44 9.98 5.26
N LEU A 232 -9.07 11.22 4.92
CA LEU A 232 -8.05 11.96 5.65
C LEU A 232 -8.46 12.16 7.12
N LEU A 233 -9.72 12.53 7.39
CA LEU A 233 -10.24 12.67 8.74
C LEU A 233 -10.14 11.36 9.53
N VAL A 234 -10.54 10.23 8.94
CA VAL A 234 -10.48 8.91 9.58
C VAL A 234 -9.05 8.50 9.87
N VAL A 235 -8.12 8.70 8.93
CA VAL A 235 -6.71 8.37 9.12
C VAL A 235 -6.05 9.27 10.16
N ILE A 236 -6.36 10.56 10.20
CA ILE A 236 -5.89 11.48 11.26
C ILE A 236 -6.45 11.06 12.62
N GLY A 237 -7.75 10.77 12.70
CA GLY A 237 -8.38 10.28 13.92
C GLY A 237 -7.73 8.98 14.43
N ALA A 238 -7.48 8.04 13.52
CA ALA A 238 -6.75 6.82 13.83
C ALA A 238 -5.32 7.14 14.31
N ALA A 239 -4.59 8.04 13.64
CA ALA A 239 -3.23 8.43 14.03
C ALA A 239 -3.19 9.02 15.45
N LEU A 240 -4.17 9.84 15.81
CA LEU A 240 -4.32 10.37 17.17
C LEU A 240 -4.58 9.25 18.18
N VAL A 241 -5.51 8.33 17.88
CA VAL A 241 -5.78 7.19 18.77
C VAL A 241 -4.55 6.31 18.95
N ALA A 242 -3.84 5.97 17.86
CA ALA A 242 -2.60 5.20 17.92
C ALA A 242 -1.52 5.92 18.74
N GLY A 243 -1.32 7.22 18.50
CA GLY A 243 -0.33 8.03 19.20
C GLY A 243 -0.64 8.15 20.69
N VAL A 244 -1.88 8.47 21.07
CA VAL A 244 -2.31 8.57 22.47
C VAL A 244 -2.21 7.21 23.17
N THR A 245 -2.63 6.13 22.52
CA THR A 245 -2.57 4.78 23.09
C THR A 245 -1.12 4.34 23.30
N LEU A 246 -0.25 4.57 22.32
CA LEU A 246 1.18 4.25 22.42
C LEU A 246 1.86 5.09 23.50
N ALA A 247 1.58 6.40 23.55
CA ALA A 247 2.12 7.30 24.57
C ALA A 247 1.64 6.90 25.97
N ALA A 248 0.37 6.58 26.15
CA ALA A 248 -0.18 6.14 27.43
C ALA A 248 0.44 4.80 27.87
N ALA A 249 0.56 3.83 26.96
CA ALA A 249 1.19 2.55 27.26
C ALA A 249 2.65 2.72 27.70
N TRP A 250 3.44 3.53 26.99
CA TRP A 250 4.83 3.78 27.35
C TRP A 250 4.99 4.65 28.59
N ALA A 251 4.11 5.62 28.83
CA ALA A 251 4.07 6.38 30.08
C ALA A 251 3.82 5.49 31.29
N LEU A 252 2.91 4.51 31.17
CA LEU A 252 2.65 3.52 32.22
C LEU A 252 3.87 2.60 32.44
N ILE A 253 4.51 2.12 31.38
CA ILE A 253 5.70 1.26 31.49
C ILE A 253 6.85 2.02 32.16
N LEU A 254 7.19 3.21 31.66
CA LEU A 254 8.28 4.03 32.21
C LEU A 254 7.96 4.51 33.63
N GLY A 255 6.71 4.85 33.92
CA GLY A 255 6.24 5.18 35.27
C GLY A 255 6.35 4.00 36.23
N ALA A 256 6.01 2.79 35.79
CA ALA A 256 6.16 1.58 36.60
C ALA A 256 7.64 1.26 36.90
N LEU A 257 8.53 1.41 35.91
CA LEU A 257 9.98 1.27 36.12
C LEU A 257 10.48 2.28 37.16
N TRP A 258 10.03 3.53 37.06
CA TRP A 258 10.39 4.57 38.03
C TRP A 258 9.90 4.24 39.45
N LEU A 259 8.66 3.75 39.60
CA LEU A 259 8.07 3.38 40.90
C LEU A 259 8.78 2.22 41.60
N VAL A 260 9.35 1.27 40.84
CA VAL A 260 10.08 0.11 41.39
C VAL A 260 11.55 0.44 41.69
N GLY A 261 11.98 1.69 41.42
CA GLY A 261 13.36 2.15 41.67
C GLY A 261 14.28 2.04 40.46
N GLU A 262 13.79 1.57 39.30
CA GLU A 262 14.52 1.44 38.03
C GLU A 262 14.43 2.72 37.18
N GLY A 263 14.52 3.89 37.82
CA GLY A 263 14.42 5.19 37.14
C GLY A 263 15.54 5.45 36.13
N GLU A 264 16.74 4.92 36.37
CA GLU A 264 17.88 5.03 35.46
C GLU A 264 17.65 4.26 34.15
N LEU A 265 17.05 3.06 34.24
CA LEU A 265 16.66 2.27 33.06
C LEU A 265 15.59 2.99 32.24
N ALA A 266 14.61 3.60 32.90
CA ALA A 266 13.57 4.40 32.24
C ALA A 266 14.17 5.61 31.50
N HIS A 267 15.08 6.34 32.15
CA HIS A 267 15.77 7.48 31.54
C HIS A 267 16.67 7.06 30.37
N SER A 268 17.45 5.99 30.55
CA SER A 268 18.32 5.44 29.50
C SER A 268 17.52 4.95 28.28
N THR A 269 16.36 4.31 28.51
CA THR A 269 15.44 3.93 27.43
C THR A 269 14.89 5.15 26.70
N TRP A 270 14.43 6.16 27.44
CA TRP A 270 13.86 7.36 26.85
C TRP A 270 14.88 8.17 26.04
N SER A 271 16.11 8.29 26.50
CA SER A 271 17.19 8.99 25.76
C SER A 271 17.50 8.31 24.42
N LEU A 272 17.43 6.98 24.34
CA LEU A 272 17.60 6.22 23.09
C LEU A 272 16.42 6.39 22.12
N VAL A 273 15.21 6.58 22.63
CA VAL A 273 13.98 6.70 21.83
C VAL A 273 13.72 8.14 21.38
N ALA A 274 13.77 9.09 22.30
CA ALA A 274 13.40 10.47 22.05
C ALA A 274 14.49 11.26 21.31
N ARG A 275 15.72 10.71 21.22
CA ARG A 275 16.93 11.44 20.78
C ARG A 275 16.95 12.85 21.36
N SER A 276 16.65 12.98 22.66
CA SER A 276 16.87 14.23 23.38
C SER A 276 18.35 14.57 23.21
N GLY A 277 18.68 15.78 22.75
CA GLY A 277 20.07 16.23 22.50
C GLY A 277 20.97 16.27 23.74
N GLU A 278 20.59 15.57 24.80
CA GLU A 278 21.38 15.22 25.95
C GLU A 278 22.35 14.07 25.59
N PRO A 279 23.50 13.96 26.28
CA PRO A 279 24.42 12.86 26.07
C PRO A 279 23.66 11.53 26.18
N LEU A 280 23.85 10.66 25.18
CA LEU A 280 23.32 9.29 25.18
C LEU A 280 23.61 8.68 26.56
N GLY A 281 22.55 8.30 27.29
CA GLY A 281 22.71 7.58 28.55
C GLY A 281 23.59 6.34 28.35
N PRO A 282 24.17 5.78 29.43
CA PRO A 282 25.02 4.60 29.32
C PRO A 282 24.32 3.51 28.51
N PHE A 283 24.98 3.05 27.43
CA PHE A 283 24.43 2.02 26.56
C PHE A 283 24.36 0.69 27.33
N THR A 284 23.20 0.38 27.88
CA THR A 284 22.95 -0.89 28.55
C THR A 284 22.18 -1.84 27.63
N PRO A 285 22.46 -3.16 27.68
CA PRO A 285 21.68 -4.17 26.95
C PRO A 285 20.19 -4.11 27.28
N ALA A 286 19.84 -3.77 28.52
CA ALA A 286 18.46 -3.60 28.94
C ALA A 286 17.80 -2.38 28.26
N ALA A 287 18.40 -1.18 28.34
CA ALA A 287 17.82 0.01 27.72
C ALA A 287 17.66 -0.12 26.21
N SER A 288 18.62 -0.76 25.53
CA SER A 288 18.54 -1.05 24.09
C SER A 288 17.43 -2.04 23.74
N LEU A 289 17.21 -3.07 24.56
CA LEU A 289 16.07 -3.99 24.39
C LEU A 289 14.73 -3.26 24.55
N PHE A 290 14.58 -2.43 25.59
CA PHE A 290 13.36 -1.65 25.79
C PHE A 290 13.13 -0.63 24.65
N ALA A 291 14.17 0.03 24.16
CA ALA A 291 14.08 0.89 22.99
C ALA A 291 13.67 0.10 21.72
N ALA A 292 14.21 -1.11 21.53
CA ALA A 292 13.79 -1.97 20.42
C ALA A 292 12.30 -2.36 20.51
N VAL A 293 11.81 -2.65 21.72
CA VAL A 293 10.37 -2.91 21.96
C VAL A 293 9.54 -1.66 21.66
N PHE A 294 10.03 -0.45 22.01
CA PHE A 294 9.37 0.80 21.63
C PHE A 294 9.22 0.91 20.12
N TYR A 295 10.31 0.77 19.36
CA TYR A 295 10.24 0.86 17.90
C TYR A 295 9.38 -0.26 17.28
N ALA A 296 9.41 -1.48 17.84
CA ALA A 296 8.52 -2.56 17.41
C ALA A 296 7.04 -2.20 17.64
N SER A 297 6.70 -1.65 18.81
CA SER A 297 5.32 -1.20 19.10
C SER A 297 4.88 -0.03 18.21
N ALA A 298 5.79 0.89 17.88
CA ALA A 298 5.54 1.97 16.93
C ALA A 298 5.32 1.45 15.50
N LEU A 299 6.06 0.42 15.07
CA LEU A 299 5.86 -0.24 13.78
C LEU A 299 4.51 -0.98 13.71
N VAL A 300 4.08 -1.60 14.81
CA VAL A 300 2.74 -2.21 14.90
C VAL A 300 1.65 -1.15 14.82
N ALA A 301 1.81 -0.03 15.54
CA ALA A 301 0.88 1.10 15.46
C ALA A 301 0.80 1.67 14.04
N LEU A 302 1.95 1.83 13.36
CA LEU A 302 2.01 2.26 11.97
C LEU A 302 1.37 1.24 11.02
N GLY A 303 1.59 -0.06 11.24
CA GLY A 303 0.92 -1.13 10.48
C GLY A 303 -0.61 -1.09 10.63
N TRP A 304 -1.10 -0.82 11.83
CA TRP A 304 -2.54 -0.61 12.05
C TRP A 304 -3.06 0.62 11.31
N LEU A 305 -2.35 1.76 11.36
CA LEU A 305 -2.72 2.96 10.59
C LEU A 305 -2.76 2.71 9.08
N MET A 306 -1.77 1.99 8.55
CA MET A 306 -1.76 1.63 7.14
C MET A 306 -2.91 0.68 6.78
N THR A 307 -3.32 -0.20 7.70
CA THR A 307 -4.51 -1.07 7.52
C THR A 307 -5.79 -0.25 7.46
N VAL A 308 -5.96 0.73 8.37
CA VAL A 308 -7.10 1.65 8.34
C VAL A 308 -7.13 2.44 7.04
N SER A 309 -5.97 2.96 6.59
CA SER A 309 -5.88 3.64 5.29
C SER A 309 -6.28 2.71 4.14
N ALA A 310 -5.78 1.48 4.10
CA ALA A 310 -6.15 0.51 3.08
C ALA A 310 -7.65 0.19 3.09
N ALA A 311 -8.27 0.12 4.28
CA ALA A 311 -9.71 -0.08 4.42
C ALA A 311 -10.52 1.10 3.90
N THR A 312 -10.10 2.34 4.20
CA THR A 312 -10.75 3.54 3.64
C THR A 312 -10.64 3.60 2.13
N ASP A 313 -9.53 3.14 1.54
CA ASP A 313 -9.35 3.06 0.09
C ASP A 313 -10.33 2.07 -0.55
N THR A 314 -10.48 0.88 0.06
CA THR A 314 -11.44 -0.11 -0.39
C THR A 314 -12.88 0.39 -0.27
N LEU A 315 -13.26 1.00 0.86
CA LEU A 315 -14.60 1.55 1.05
C LEU A 315 -14.88 2.70 0.08
N LEU A 316 -13.94 3.62 -0.10
CA LEU A 316 -14.07 4.71 -1.05
C LEU A 316 -14.27 4.19 -2.48
N TYR A 317 -13.51 3.17 -2.88
CA TYR A 317 -13.71 2.51 -4.16
C TYR A 317 -15.10 1.90 -4.30
N CYS A 318 -15.61 1.19 -3.29
CA CYS A 318 -16.95 0.60 -3.32
C CYS A 318 -18.04 1.68 -3.43
N ILE A 319 -17.92 2.78 -2.67
CA ILE A 319 -18.86 3.89 -2.71
C ILE A 319 -18.86 4.54 -4.10
N MET A 320 -17.68 4.82 -4.66
CA MET A 320 -17.58 5.40 -6.00
C MET A 320 -18.12 4.45 -7.07
N ARG A 321 -17.83 3.16 -6.96
CA ARG A 321 -18.35 2.12 -7.85
C ARG A 321 -19.87 2.04 -7.82
N TYR A 322 -20.49 2.14 -6.64
CA TYR A 322 -21.94 2.19 -6.51
C TYR A 322 -22.53 3.49 -7.06
N GLU A 323 -21.95 4.64 -6.73
CA GLU A 323 -22.46 5.94 -7.18
C GLU A 323 -22.33 6.17 -8.69
N VAL A 324 -21.29 5.61 -9.30
CA VAL A 324 -20.95 5.82 -10.71
C VAL A 324 -21.51 4.71 -11.60
N ASP A 325 -21.25 3.44 -11.25
CA ASP A 325 -21.62 2.29 -12.09
C ASP A 325 -22.94 1.65 -11.65
N GLY A 326 -23.49 2.02 -10.49
CA GLY A 326 -24.69 1.38 -9.92
C GLY A 326 -24.45 -0.05 -9.41
N ILE A 327 -23.19 -0.50 -9.35
CA ILE A 327 -22.83 -1.85 -8.93
C ILE A 327 -22.82 -1.92 -7.40
N THR A 328 -23.48 -2.92 -6.84
CA THR A 328 -23.59 -3.14 -5.40
C THR A 328 -22.30 -3.70 -4.80
N PHE A 329 -22.18 -3.61 -3.48
CA PHE A 329 -20.95 -3.94 -2.75
C PHE A 329 -20.66 -5.45 -2.75
N ASP A 330 -21.69 -6.28 -2.89
CA ASP A 330 -21.62 -7.76 -2.88
C ASP A 330 -21.05 -8.37 -4.17
N GLU A 331 -21.07 -7.61 -5.26
CA GLU A 331 -20.52 -8.03 -6.54
C GLU A 331 -19.00 -7.91 -6.58
N ILE A 332 -18.30 -8.86 -5.95
CA ILE A 332 -16.85 -9.01 -6.09
C ILE A 332 -16.50 -10.08 -7.11
N MET A 333 -15.57 -9.78 -8.02
CA MET A 333 -15.08 -10.76 -8.97
C MET A 333 -14.22 -11.79 -8.23
N ILE A 334 -14.60 -13.06 -8.39
CA ILE A 334 -13.79 -14.20 -7.95
C ILE A 334 -13.18 -14.77 -9.23
N PRO A 335 -11.85 -14.69 -9.41
CA PRO A 335 -11.23 -15.28 -10.59
C PRO A 335 -11.60 -16.76 -10.68
N GLN A 336 -11.93 -17.24 -11.89
CA GLN A 336 -12.47 -18.60 -12.11
C GLN A 336 -11.61 -19.72 -11.51
N GLU A 337 -10.31 -19.47 -11.36
CA GLU A 337 -9.37 -20.38 -10.71
C GLU A 337 -9.55 -20.50 -9.19
N PHE A 338 -10.12 -19.49 -8.52
CA PHE A 338 -10.54 -19.55 -7.11
C PHE A 338 -11.90 -20.23 -6.94
N ALA A 339 -12.80 -20.09 -7.93
CA ALA A 339 -14.08 -20.79 -7.93
C ALA A 339 -13.91 -22.33 -7.89
N ARG A 340 -12.82 -22.87 -8.46
CA ARG A 340 -12.52 -24.32 -8.39
C ARG A 340 -12.15 -24.84 -7.00
N ARG A 341 -11.81 -23.98 -6.02
CA ARG A 341 -11.47 -24.40 -4.65
C ARG A 341 -12.64 -24.28 -3.67
N HIS A 342 -13.60 -23.43 -3.96
CA HIS A 342 -14.80 -23.29 -3.15
C HIS A 342 -15.89 -24.12 -3.80
N LEU A 343 -16.01 -25.38 -3.39
CA LEU A 343 -17.27 -26.11 -3.58
C LEU A 343 -18.35 -25.23 -2.97
N THR A 344 -19.28 -24.75 -3.80
CA THR A 344 -20.40 -23.97 -3.30
C THR A 344 -21.26 -24.87 -2.38
N ALA A 345 -22.08 -24.28 -1.53
CA ALA A 345 -23.02 -25.06 -0.73
C ALA A 345 -23.93 -25.95 -1.61
N ALA A 346 -24.19 -25.52 -2.86
CA ALA A 346 -24.86 -26.31 -3.88
C ALA A 346 -24.03 -27.51 -4.35
N ASP A 347 -22.74 -27.32 -4.67
CA ASP A 347 -21.84 -28.41 -5.08
C ASP A 347 -21.63 -29.43 -3.95
N THR A 348 -21.59 -28.96 -2.69
CA THR A 348 -21.50 -29.81 -1.50
C THR A 348 -22.77 -30.65 -1.32
N HIS A 349 -23.93 -30.06 -1.61
CA HIS A 349 -25.22 -30.75 -1.52
C HIS A 349 -25.43 -31.77 -2.66
N GLU A 350 -24.89 -31.48 -3.85
CA GLU A 350 -24.89 -32.39 -4.99
C GLU A 350 -23.92 -33.56 -4.77
N GLN A 351 -22.74 -33.29 -4.20
CA GLN A 351 -21.80 -34.34 -3.79
C GLN A 351 -22.33 -35.19 -2.63
N ALA A 352 -23.04 -34.61 -1.66
CA ALA A 352 -23.71 -35.36 -0.61
C ALA A 352 -24.81 -36.29 -1.17
N ARG A 353 -25.63 -35.81 -2.12
CA ARG A 353 -26.61 -36.65 -2.82
C ARG A 353 -25.97 -37.74 -3.67
N ALA A 354 -24.85 -37.43 -4.34
CA ALA A 354 -24.10 -38.42 -5.11
C ALA A 354 -23.49 -39.50 -4.21
N ALA A 355 -23.01 -39.12 -3.02
CA ALA A 355 -22.50 -40.03 -2.01
C ALA A 355 -23.61 -40.91 -1.40
N GLU A 356 -24.79 -40.34 -1.10
CA GLU A 356 -25.96 -41.12 -0.67
C GLU A 356 -26.44 -42.10 -1.74
N ALA A 357 -26.50 -41.67 -3.01
CA ALA A 357 -26.87 -42.54 -4.12
C ALA A 357 -25.85 -43.67 -4.36
N ALA A 358 -24.56 -43.40 -4.15
CA ALA A 358 -23.51 -44.42 -4.20
C ALA A 358 -23.61 -45.40 -3.03
N ALA A 359 -23.87 -44.92 -1.81
CA ALA A 359 -24.09 -45.76 -0.63
C ALA A 359 -25.33 -46.65 -0.77
N LEU A 360 -26.42 -46.11 -1.34
CA LEU A 360 -27.64 -46.87 -1.64
C LEU A 360 -27.39 -47.97 -2.68
N LYS A 361 -26.64 -47.67 -3.75
CA LYS A 361 -26.20 -48.69 -4.72
C LYS A 361 -25.33 -49.78 -4.09
N GLN A 362 -24.47 -49.41 -3.15
CA GLN A 362 -23.59 -50.35 -2.45
C GLN A 362 -24.37 -51.23 -1.45
N SER A 363 -25.46 -50.71 -0.87
CA SER A 363 -26.37 -51.50 -0.02
C SER A 363 -27.35 -52.39 -0.81
N ALA A 364 -27.54 -52.11 -2.10
CA ALA A 364 -28.45 -52.85 -2.98
C ALA A 364 -27.79 -54.04 -3.69
N ASP A 365 -26.47 -54.23 -3.55
CA ASP A 365 -25.73 -55.38 -4.10
C ASP A 365 -25.01 -56.14 -2.95
N PRO A 366 -25.74 -56.96 -2.16
CA PRO A 366 -25.15 -57.71 -1.06
C PRO A 366 -24.29 -58.91 -1.52
N ASP A 367 -24.24 -59.23 -2.82
CA ASP A 367 -23.62 -60.46 -3.33
C ASP A 367 -22.13 -60.32 -3.71
N LYS A 368 -21.47 -59.22 -3.33
CA LYS A 368 -20.01 -59.04 -3.47
C LYS A 368 -19.28 -58.81 -2.16
N ALA A 369 -19.73 -59.43 -1.08
CA ALA A 369 -18.96 -59.51 0.15
C ALA A 369 -19.04 -60.90 0.77
N SER A 370 -18.18 -61.83 0.30
CA SER A 370 -17.46 -62.86 1.08
C SER A 370 -16.83 -63.91 0.15
N PRO A 371 -15.67 -64.49 0.50
CA PRO A 371 -14.36 -63.89 0.80
C PRO A 371 -13.41 -63.86 -0.41
#